data_AF-A0A077N0I1-F1
#
_entry.id   AF-A0A077N0I1-F1
#
_cell.length_a   1.000
_cell.length_b   1.000
_cell.length_c   1.000
_cell.angle_alpha   90.00
_cell.angle_beta   90.00
_cell.angle_gamma   90.00
#
_symmetry.space_group_name_H-M   'P 1'
#
loop_
_entity.id
_entity.type
_entity.pdbx_description
1 polymer ?
#
loop_
_entity_poly.entity_id
_entity_poly.type
_entity_poly.pdbx_seq_one_letter_code
_entity_poly.pdbx_strand_id
1 'polypeptide(L)' 'MRIATIHAPSLINYLKSDPYNAIEKPIQYGVQYTLASGIICNLHYSEKMPDELSFTMQNQQANAEETQLIERFVSCIRLK' A
#
# COMPACT_ATOMS: atom_id res chain seq x y z
N MET A 1 -1.22 -7.85 -4.10
CA MET A 1 -2.53 -8.17 -3.50
C MET A 1 -3.60 -7.31 -4.17
N ARG A 2 -4.80 -7.82 -4.40
CA ARG A 2 -5.92 -7.03 -4.93
C ARG A 2 -6.77 -6.51 -3.77
N ILE A 3 -7.16 -5.24 -3.81
CA ILE A 3 -7.92 -4.56 -2.77
C ILE A 3 -9.06 -3.80 -3.45
N ALA A 4 -10.24 -3.78 -2.84
CA ALA A 4 -11.33 -2.95 -3.34
C ALA A 4 -10.96 -1.46 -3.23
N THR A 5 -11.23 -0.66 -4.27
CA THR A 5 -10.86 0.76 -4.31
C THR A 5 -11.45 1.56 -3.15
N ILE A 6 -12.60 1.15 -2.59
CA ILE A 6 -13.22 1.74 -1.39
C ILE A 6 -12.32 1.68 -0.15
N HIS A 7 -11.37 0.74 -0.07
CA HIS A 7 -10.43 0.63 1.05
C HIS A 7 -9.13 1.42 0.83
N ALA A 8 -8.93 2.02 -0.34
CA ALA A 8 -7.73 2.81 -0.64
C ALA A 8 -7.50 3.95 0.38
N PRO A 9 -8.52 4.76 0.77
CA PRO A 9 -8.31 5.82 1.75
C PRO A 9 -7.82 5.30 3.10
N SER A 10 -8.36 4.17 3.57
CA SER A 10 -7.95 3.56 4.84
C SER A 10 -6.50 3.10 4.80
N LEU A 11 -6.08 2.45 3.70
CA LEU A 11 -4.70 2.03 3.52
C LEU A 11 -3.74 3.22 3.41
N ILE A 12 -4.11 4.27 2.66
CA ILE A 12 -3.30 5.47 2.52
C ILE A 12 -3.12 6.16 3.87
N ASN A 13 -4.19 6.32 4.64
CA ASN A 13 -4.13 6.91 5.97
C ASN A 13 -3.25 6.08 6.92
N TYR A 14 -3.36 4.75 6.86
CA TYR A 14 -2.50 3.85 7.62
C TYR A 14 -1.01 4.01 7.27
N LEU A 15 -0.66 4.13 5.99
CA LEU A 15 0.74 4.33 5.56
C LEU A 15 1.27 5.73 5.90
N LYS A 16 0.41 6.76 5.93
CA LYS A 16 0.82 8.14 6.26
C LYS A 16 0.90 8.40 7.75
N SER A 17 0.22 7.61 8.60
CA SER A 17 0.29 7.77 10.04
C SER A 17 1.62 7.29 10.62
N ASP A 18 1.94 7.76 11.83
CA ASP A 18 3.00 7.18 12.65
C ASP A 18 2.78 5.67 12.85
N PRO A 19 3.83 4.82 12.81
CA PRO A 19 5.26 5.13 12.65
C PRO A 19 5.74 5.27 11.19
N TYR A 20 4.88 4.93 10.23
CA TYR A 20 5.27 4.75 8.82
C TYR A 20 5.62 6.07 8.12
N ASN A 21 4.89 7.14 8.45
CA ASN A 21 5.14 8.51 7.98
C ASN A 21 5.43 8.59 6.47
N ALA A 22 4.68 7.82 5.66
CA ALA A 22 5.06 7.61 4.27
C ALA A 22 4.98 8.87 3.40
N ILE A 23 5.98 9.03 2.55
CA ILE A 23 6.05 10.09 1.54
C ILE A 23 5.40 9.60 0.25
N GLU A 24 4.48 10.40 -0.27
CA GLU A 24 3.72 10.11 -1.48
C GLU A 24 4.47 10.56 -2.74
N LYS A 25 4.45 9.72 -3.78
CA LYS A 25 4.94 10.05 -5.12
C LYS A 25 4.01 9.47 -6.18
N PRO A 26 3.48 10.27 -7.12
CA PRO A 26 2.69 9.74 -8.22
C PRO A 26 3.55 8.87 -9.15
N ILE A 27 2.97 7.78 -9.65
CA ILE A 27 3.57 6.87 -10.63
C ILE A 27 2.61 6.59 -11.77
N GLN A 28 3.07 5.94 -12.82
CA GLN A 28 2.20 5.57 -13.94
C GLN A 28 1.09 4.63 -13.43
N TYR A 29 -0.17 5.03 -13.68
CA TYR A 29 -1.36 4.29 -13.24
C TYR A 29 -1.43 4.06 -11.72
N GLY A 30 -0.89 4.94 -10.89
CA GLY A 30 -0.87 4.69 -9.45
C GLY A 30 -0.18 5.73 -8.59
N VAL A 31 0.04 5.35 -7.35
CA VAL A 31 0.77 6.13 -6.35
C VAL A 31 1.74 5.21 -5.60
N GLN A 32 2.95 5.70 -5.39
CA GLN A 32 3.97 5.09 -4.56
C GLN A 32 4.03 5.80 -3.20
N TYR A 33 4.13 5.02 -2.13
CA TYR A 33 4.35 5.47 -0.76
C TYR A 33 5.67 4.89 -0.26
N THR A 34 6.62 5.77 0.06
CA THR A 34 7.90 5.35 0.65
C THR A 34 7.86 5.64 2.15
N LEU A 35 7.94 4.59 2.95
CA LEU A 35 7.89 4.66 4.41
C LEU A 35 9.21 5.23 4.96
N ALA A 36 9.19 5.76 6.17
CA ALA A 36 10.38 6.25 6.87
C ALA A 36 11.46 5.14 7.03
N SER A 37 11.04 3.88 7.13
CA SER A 37 11.91 2.71 7.16
C SER A 37 12.57 2.37 5.82
N GLY A 38 12.12 2.98 4.71
CA GLY A 38 12.60 2.69 3.36
C GLY A 38 11.85 1.58 2.63
N ILE A 39 10.82 0.99 3.23
CA ILE A 39 9.87 0.11 2.52
C ILE A 39 9.10 0.95 1.48
N ILE A 40 8.83 0.35 0.32
CA ILE A 40 8.09 1.01 -0.76
C ILE A 40 6.78 0.26 -1.00
N CYS A 41 5.66 0.95 -0.83
CA CYS A 41 4.31 0.45 -1.06
C CYS A 41 3.72 1.11 -2.31
N ASN A 42 3.34 0.32 -3.32
CA ASN A 42 2.73 0.84 -4.54
C ASN A 42 1.26 0.45 -4.63
N LEU A 43 0.42 1.42 -4.95
CA LEU A 43 -1.00 1.22 -5.28
C LEU A 43 -1.16 1.53 -6.76
N HIS A 44 -1.53 0.51 -7.55
CA HIS A 44 -1.81 0.67 -8.99
C HIS A 44 -3.31 0.53 -9.25
N TYR A 45 -3.88 1.53 -9.92
CA TYR A 45 -5.26 1.54 -10.37
C TYR A 45 -5.38 0.82 -11.72
N SER A 46 -6.55 0.21 -11.96
CA SER A 46 -6.84 -0.49 -13.21
C SER A 46 -8.01 0.17 -13.92
N GLU A 47 -7.80 0.64 -15.15
CA GLU A 47 -8.90 1.18 -15.98
C GLU A 47 -9.91 0.09 -16.35
N LYS A 48 -9.47 -1.17 -16.45
CA LYS A 48 -10.34 -2.31 -16.79
C LYS A 48 -11.17 -2.82 -15.60
N MET A 49 -10.73 -2.54 -14.38
CA MET A 49 -11.35 -2.99 -13.13
C MET A 49 -11.30 -1.83 -12.13
N PRO A 50 -12.13 -0.79 -12.32
CA PRO A 50 -12.04 0.45 -11.54
C PRO A 50 -12.33 0.25 -10.05
N ASP A 51 -13.06 -0.82 -9.70
CA ASP A 51 -13.38 -1.19 -8.33
C ASP A 51 -12.24 -1.91 -7.61
N GLU A 52 -11.12 -2.18 -8.29
CA GLU A 52 -9.96 -2.85 -7.74
C GLU A 52 -8.66 -2.07 -7.95
N LEU A 53 -7.79 -2.13 -6.93
CA LEU A 53 -6.41 -1.71 -7.04
C LEU A 53 -5.45 -2.86 -6.72
N SER A 54 -4.26 -2.81 -7.32
CA SER A 54 -3.15 -3.71 -7.02
C SER A 54 -2.20 -3.06 -6.02
N PHE A 55 -2.05 -3.69 -4.87
CA PHE A 55 -1.07 -3.32 -3.87
C PHE A 55 0.17 -4.20 -3.96
N THR A 56 1.35 -3.60 -4.02
CA THR A 56 2.63 -4.31 -3.97
C THR A 56 3.59 -3.64 -2.98
N MET A 57 4.49 -4.42 -2.41
CA MET A 57 5.55 -3.91 -1.53
C MET A 57 6.92 -4.33 -2.07
N GLN A 58 7.87 -3.42 -1.98
CA GLN A 58 9.27 -3.62 -2.35
C GLN A 58 10.17 -3.24 -1.16
N ASN A 59 11.41 -3.70 -1.19
CA ASN A 59 12.40 -3.46 -0.13
C ASN A 59 11.92 -3.89 1.28
N GLN A 60 11.18 -5.00 1.34
CA GLN A 60 10.60 -5.53 2.59
C GLN A 60 11.65 -5.86 3.66
N GLN A 61 12.87 -6.17 3.23
CA GLN A 61 14.01 -6.42 4.11
C GLN A 61 14.46 -5.18 4.91
N ALA A 62 14.04 -3.97 4.55
CA ALA A 62 14.40 -2.76 5.27
C ALA A 62 13.80 -2.70 6.68
N ASN A 63 12.60 -3.25 6.86
CA ASN A 63 11.99 -3.47 8.17
C ASN A 63 10.99 -4.64 8.11
N ALA A 64 11.41 -5.81 8.64
CA ALA A 64 10.61 -7.03 8.58
C ALA A 64 9.33 -6.95 9.44
N GLU A 65 9.38 -6.22 10.57
CA GLU A 65 8.22 -6.08 11.46
C GLU A 65 7.13 -5.24 10.80
N GLU A 66 7.50 -4.07 10.25
CA GLU A 66 6.56 -3.23 9.52
C GLU A 66 5.97 -3.97 8.31
N THR A 67 6.79 -4.71 7.56
CA THR A 67 6.33 -5.55 6.45
C THR A 67 5.22 -6.49 6.92
N GLN A 68 5.43 -7.23 8.01
CA GLN A 68 4.43 -8.18 8.52
C GLN A 68 3.14 -7.47 8.97
N LEU A 69 3.25 -6.31 9.61
CA LEU A 69 2.09 -5.53 10.06
C LEU A 69 1.26 -5.03 8.86
N ILE A 70 1.94 -4.51 7.83
CA ILE A 70 1.27 -4.04 6.61
C ILE A 70 0.63 -5.21 5.86
N GLU A 71 1.30 -6.35 5.76
CA GLU A 71 0.72 -7.56 5.15
C GLU A 71 -0.53 -8.02 5.89
N ARG A 72 -0.50 -8.04 7.23
CA ARG A 72 -1.66 -8.39 8.04
C ARG A 72 -2.81 -7.41 7.81
N PHE A 73 -2.54 -6.11 7.85
CA PHE A 73 -3.55 -5.08 7.59
C PHE A 73 -4.18 -5.26 6.22
N VAL A 74 -3.36 -5.40 5.17
CA VAL A 74 -3.84 -5.60 3.79
C VAL A 74 -4.60 -6.92 3.65
N SER A 75 -4.21 -7.97 4.37
CA SER A 75 -4.92 -9.25 4.35
C SER A 75 -6.35 -9.17 4.89
N CYS A 76 -6.65 -8.19 5.76
CA CYS A 76 -7.99 -7.95 6.29
C CYS A 76 -8.91 -7.25 5.28
N ILE A 77 -8.34 -6.51 4.32
CA ILE A 77 -9.08 -5.70 3.33
C ILE A 77 -8.92 -6.21 1.88
N ARG A 78 -8.15 -7.27 1.67
CA ARG A 78 -7.94 -7.86 0.35
C ARG A 78 -9.21 -8.52 -0.17
N LEU A 79 -9.38 -8.49 -1.49
CA LEU A 79 -10.38 -9.31 -2.18
C LEU A 79 -9.95 -10.79 -2.09
N LYS A 80 -10.92 -11.68 -1.87
CA LYS A 80 -10.70 -13.13 -1.80
C LYS A 80 -10.42 -13.72 -3.17
#